data_AF-A0A0P8B2G6-F1
#
_entry.id   AF-A0A0P8B2G6-F1
#
_cell.length_a   1.000
_cell.length_b   1.000
_cell.length_c   1.000
_cell.angle_alpha   90.00
_cell.angle_beta   90.00
_cell.angle_gamma   90.00
#
_symmetry.space_group_name_H-M   'P 1'
#
loop_
_entity.id
_entity.type
_entity.pdbx_description
1 polymer ?
#
loop_
_entity_poly.entity_id
_entity_poly.type
_entity_poly.pdbx_seq_one_letter_code
_entity_poly.pdbx_strand_id
1 'polypeptide(L)' 'MMGELNRPVIVLVRPQLGENIGKAARAMLNFGLTEMRLVAPRDGWP' A
#
# COMPACT_ATOMS: atom_id res chain seq x y z
N MET A 1 0.30 -8.61 -26.70
CA MET A 1 0.43 -7.58 -25.66
C MET A 1 -0.70 -7.80 -24.68
N MET A 2 -0.46 -8.48 -23.56
CA MET A 2 -1.48 -8.58 -22.51
C MET A 2 -1.69 -7.15 -22.01
N GLY A 3 -2.87 -6.59 -22.27
CA GLY A 3 -3.20 -5.22 -21.84
C GLY A 3 -2.85 -5.06 -20.37
N GLU A 4 -2.35 -3.88 -20.00
CA GLU A 4 -2.13 -3.53 -18.61
C GLU A 4 -3.43 -3.82 -17.85
N LEU A 5 -3.47 -4.96 -17.16
CA LEU A 5 -4.48 -5.24 -16.17
C LEU A 5 -4.38 -4.07 -15.20
N ASN A 6 -5.45 -3.28 -15.07
CA ASN A 6 -5.58 -2.26 -14.04
C ASN A 6 -5.43 -2.95 -12.68
N ARG A 7 -4.18 -3.08 -12.22
CA ARG A 7 -3.88 -3.73 -10.94
C ARG A 7 -4.43 -2.84 -9.84
N PRO A 8 -5.09 -3.42 -8.83
CA PRO A 8 -5.63 -2.63 -7.75
C PRO A 8 -4.49 -1.95 -6.98
N VAL A 9 -4.70 -0.67 -6.69
CA VAL A 9 -3.80 0.14 -5.88
C VAL A 9 -4.38 0.27 -4.49
N ILE A 10 -3.61 -0.09 -3.48
CA ILE A 10 -4.02 0.03 -2.09
C ILE A 10 -3.63 1.42 -1.58
N VAL A 11 -4.62 2.22 -1.15
CA VAL A 11 -4.37 3.59 -0.68
C VAL A 11 -4.60 3.68 0.82
N LEU A 12 -3.54 3.98 1.57
CA LEU A 12 -3.64 4.21 3.02
C LEU A 12 -3.74 5.71 3.28
N VAL A 13 -4.92 6.16 3.74
CA VAL A 13 -5.19 7.56 4.06
C VAL A 13 -4.94 7.81 5.54
N ARG A 14 -4.05 8.75 5.85
CA ARG A 14 -3.64 9.15 7.19
C ARG A 14 -3.29 7.96 8.10
N PRO A 15 -2.44 7.01 7.66
CA PRO A 15 -1.98 5.95 8.55
C PRO A 15 -1.28 6.55 9.77
N GLN A 16 -1.53 5.95 10.93
CA GLN A 16 -1.12 6.50 12.23
C GLN A 16 0.23 5.97 12.71
N LEU A 17 0.60 4.74 12.38
CA LEU A 17 1.82 4.07 12.84
C LEU A 17 2.52 3.42 11.64
N GLY A 18 3.83 3.55 11.54
CA GLY A 18 4.62 2.90 10.48
C GLY A 18 4.51 1.37 10.50
N GLU A 19 4.34 0.78 11.68
CA GLU A 19 4.10 -0.65 11.84
C GLU A 19 2.84 -1.13 11.09
N ASN A 20 1.78 -0.31 11.06
CA ASN A 20 0.54 -0.66 10.36
C ASN A 20 0.73 -0.62 8.84
N ILE A 21 1.59 0.26 8.34
CA ILE A 21 1.96 0.32 6.92
C ILE A 21 2.73 -0.95 6.55
N GLY A 22 3.68 -1.38 7.38
CA GLY A 22 4.41 -2.65 7.19
C GLY A 22 3.50 -3.88 7.23
N LYS A 23 2.54 -3.94 8.17
CA LYS A 23 1.53 -5.01 8.24
C LYS A 23 0.66 -5.06 6.98
N ALA A 24 0.20 -3.90 6.50
CA ALA A 24 -0.58 -3.81 5.27
C ALA A 24 0.24 -4.27 4.05
N ALA A 25 1.49 -3.83 3.93
CA ALA A 25 2.39 -4.26 2.85
C ALA A 25 2.64 -5.78 2.87
N ARG A 26 2.83 -6.37 4.06
CA ARG A 26 2.98 -7.83 4.19
C ARG A 26 1.71 -8.58 3.77
N ALA A 27 0.54 -8.10 4.21
CA ALA A 27 -0.73 -8.69 3.79
C ALA A 27 -0.91 -8.61 2.27
N MET A 28 -0.58 -7.47 1.65
CA MET A 28 -0.62 -7.31 0.20
C MET A 28 0.24 -8.35 -0.53
N LEU A 29 1.49 -8.54 -0.10
CA LEU A 29 2.40 -9.51 -0.71
C LEU A 29 1.91 -10.95 -0.57
N ASN A 30 1.20 -11.30 0.51
CA ASN A 30 0.59 -12.62 0.66
C ASN A 30 -0.49 -12.90 -0.41
N PHE A 31 -1.04 -11.86 -1.06
CA PHE A 31 -2.07 -11.97 -2.11
C PHE A 31 -1.58 -11.45 -3.47
N GLY A 32 -0.27 -11.29 -3.67
CA GLY A 32 0.30 -10.85 -4.95
C GLY A 32 0.01 -9.40 -5.31
N LEU A 33 -0.40 -8.58 -4.34
CA LEU A 33 -0.61 -7.14 -4.52
C LEU A 33 0.69 -6.38 -4.25
N THR A 34 1.05 -5.47 -5.14
CA THR A 34 2.37 -4.82 -5.11
C THR A 34 2.33 -3.29 -5.14
N GLU A 35 1.19 -2.67 -5.40
CA GLU A 35 1.09 -1.20 -5.50
C GLU A 35 0.35 -0.61 -4.29
N MET A 36 1.07 0.20 -3.50
CA MET A 36 0.53 0.96 -2.37
C MET A 36 0.82 2.45 -2.55
N ARG A 37 -0.12 3.31 -2.16
CA ARG A 37 0.06 4.77 -2.05
C ARG A 37 -0.30 5.24 -0.64
N LEU A 38 0.46 6.20 -0.12
CA LEU A 38 0.21 6.82 1.18
C LEU A 38 -0.28 8.25 0.99
N VAL A 39 -1.31 8.63 1.73
CA VAL A 39 -1.86 10.00 1.70
C VAL A 39 -1.80 10.59 3.10
N ALA A 40 -1.04 11.66 3.27
CA ALA A 40 -0.90 12.40 4.53
C ALA A 40 -0.63 11.50 5.78
N PRO A 41 0.39 10.61 5.76
CA PRO A 41 0.77 9.82 6.93
C PRO A 41 1.10 10.73 8.12
N ARG A 42 0.62 10.36 9.32
CA ARG A 42 0.74 11.21 10.52
C ARG A 42 2.19 11.50 10.89
N ASP A 43 3.01 10.46 10.93
CA ASP A 43 4.42 10.55 11.37
C ASP A 43 5.39 10.74 10.18
N GLY A 44 4.86 11.02 8.98
CA GLY A 44 5.64 10.95 7.74
C GLY A 44 5.92 9.50 7.31
N TRP A 45 6.55 9.34 6.14
CA TRP A 45 7.02 8.06 5.62
C TRP A 45 8.24 8.32 4.72
N PRO A 46 9.37 7.60 4.89
CA PRO A 46 10.57 7.76 4.05
C PRO A 46 10.40 7.18 2.64
#